data_AF-A0A314LG16-F1
#
_entry.id   AF-A0A314LG16-F1
#
_cell.length_a   1.000
_cell.length_b   1.000
_cell.length_c   1.000
_cell.angle_alpha   90.00
_cell.angle_beta   90.00
_cell.angle_gamma   90.00
#
_symmetry.space_group_name_H-M   'P 1'
#
loop_
_entity.id
_entity.type
_entity.pdbx_description
1 polymer ?
#
loop_
_entity_poly.entity_id
_entity_poly.type
_entity_poly.pdbx_seq_one_letter_code
_entity_poly.pdbx_strand_id
1 'polypeptide(L)'
;MSQLGWLYGSATEDVLTGLFIQGKGWRSAYCTPDPPAFLGCAPSGGPAIMIQQKRWATGLFEIIFFSQSPIIGTLFGKLQLRQCMAYLYIQLWALRSIFEVCYAILPAYCLITNSSFLPKANEPSMVIPASIFIVYNLYGLSEYVRANEPIKAWLNNQRMWRVNAMTAWLFGILSATTKIT
;
A
#
# COMPACT_ATOMS: atom_id res chain seq x y z
N MET A 1 -4.18 -11.61 24.71
CA MET A 1 -4.44 -12.03 23.31
C MET A 1 -4.47 -13.55 23.25
N SER A 2 -5.50 -14.13 22.63
CA SER A 2 -5.62 -15.57 22.41
C SER A 2 -4.35 -16.11 21.74
N GLN A 3 -3.69 -17.09 22.36
CA GLN A 3 -2.43 -17.68 21.86
C GLN A 3 -2.65 -18.74 20.77
N LEU A 4 -3.93 -19.06 20.47
CA LEU A 4 -4.40 -20.04 19.49
C LEU A 4 -5.61 -19.50 18.73
N GLY A 5 -5.66 -19.76 17.42
CA GLY A 5 -6.76 -19.36 16.53
C GLY A 5 -6.58 -17.98 15.90
N TRP A 6 -7.71 -17.29 15.67
CA TRP A 6 -7.73 -15.95 15.10
C TRP A 6 -7.17 -14.91 16.08
N LEU A 7 -6.33 -14.01 15.56
CA LEU A 7 -5.82 -12.89 16.33
C LEU A 7 -6.73 -11.68 16.17
N TYR A 8 -7.31 -11.23 17.28
CA TYR A 8 -8.16 -10.04 17.33
C TYR A 8 -7.35 -8.78 17.67
N GLY A 9 -7.82 -7.63 17.20
CA GLY A 9 -7.29 -6.32 17.58
C GLY A 9 -7.19 -5.34 16.42
N SER A 10 -6.93 -5.84 15.20
CA SER A 10 -6.88 -5.04 13.97
C SER A 10 -8.16 -5.26 13.15
N ALA A 11 -8.57 -4.23 12.39
CA ALA A 11 -9.63 -4.37 11.38
C ALA A 11 -9.24 -5.27 10.17
N THR A 12 -7.96 -5.64 10.09
CA THR A 12 -7.37 -6.62 9.18
C THR A 12 -6.72 -7.76 9.98
N GLU A 13 -7.55 -8.45 10.75
CA GLU A 13 -7.19 -9.62 11.57
C GLU A 13 -6.61 -10.77 10.74
N ASP A 14 -6.99 -10.85 9.46
CA ASP A 14 -6.49 -11.79 8.46
C ASP A 14 -4.98 -11.61 8.23
N VAL A 15 -4.54 -10.37 7.98
CA VAL A 15 -3.12 -10.03 7.79
C VAL A 15 -2.35 -10.24 9.09
N LEU A 16 -2.91 -9.83 10.23
CA LEU A 16 -2.29 -10.00 11.54
C LEU A 16 -2.06 -11.49 11.87
N THR A 17 -3.08 -12.32 11.66
CA THR A 17 -3.02 -13.76 11.90
C THR A 17 -1.99 -14.42 10.97
N GLY A 18 -2.00 -14.06 9.68
CA GLY A 18 -1.01 -14.56 8.72
C GLY A 18 0.43 -14.20 9.11
N LEU A 19 0.65 -12.95 9.52
CA LEU A 19 1.96 -12.47 10.00
C LEU A 19 2.45 -13.26 11.23
N PHE A 20 1.57 -13.50 12.20
CA PHE A 20 1.91 -14.30 13.38
C PHE A 20 2.28 -15.75 13.03
N ILE A 21 1.51 -16.37 12.14
CA ILE A 21 1.78 -17.75 11.67
C ILE A 21 3.14 -17.81 10.96
N GLN A 22 3.40 -16.89 10.03
CA GLN A 22 4.70 -16.83 9.34
C GLN A 22 5.85 -16.47 10.28
N GLY A 23 5.60 -15.64 11.30
CA GLY A 23 6.56 -15.33 12.35
C GLY A 23 7.00 -16.55 13.18
N LYS A 24 6.19 -17.61 13.21
CA LYS A 24 6.54 -18.92 13.80
C LYS A 24 7.32 -19.84 12.85
N GLY A 25 7.59 -19.41 11.62
CA GLY A 25 8.38 -20.13 10.61
C GLY A 25 7.55 -20.93 9.61
N TRP A 26 6.22 -20.76 9.62
CA TRP A 26 5.35 -21.39 8.63
C TRP A 26 5.49 -20.72 7.26
N ARG A 27 5.26 -21.50 6.20
CA ARG A 27 5.30 -21.04 4.81
C ARG A 27 3.93 -21.17 4.18
N SER A 28 3.56 -20.20 3.35
CA SER A 28 2.35 -20.24 2.54
C SER A 28 2.67 -20.63 1.09
N ALA A 29 1.71 -21.28 0.43
CA ALA A 29 1.74 -21.53 -1.01
C ALA A 29 0.60 -20.72 -1.68
N TYR A 30 0.84 -20.27 -2.90
CA TYR A 30 -0.15 -19.57 -3.72
C TYR A 30 -0.36 -20.38 -5.01
N CYS A 31 -1.61 -20.75 -5.28
CA CYS A 31 -2.01 -21.57 -6.41
C CYS A 31 -3.07 -20.84 -7.22
N THR A 32 -2.87 -20.75 -8.54
CA THR A 32 -3.79 -20.10 -9.49
C THR A 32 -4.28 -21.12 -10.51
N PRO A 33 -5.33 -21.90 -10.18
CA PRO A 33 -5.92 -22.83 -11.14
C PRO A 33 -6.63 -22.07 -12.26
N ASP A 34 -6.67 -22.69 -13.44
CA ASP A 34 -7.47 -22.25 -14.59
C ASP A 34 -8.46 -23.39 -14.94
N PRO A 35 -9.77 -23.19 -14.76
CA PRO A 35 -10.47 -21.96 -14.37
C PRO A 35 -10.32 -21.60 -12.87
N PRO A 36 -10.63 -20.35 -12.47
CA PRO A 36 -10.58 -19.93 -11.07
C PRO A 36 -11.46 -20.79 -10.17
N ALA A 37 -10.88 -21.35 -9.10
CA ALA A 37 -11.60 -22.20 -8.16
C ALA A 37 -12.55 -21.43 -7.22
N PHE A 38 -12.31 -20.12 -7.03
CA PHE A 38 -13.12 -19.25 -6.19
C PHE A 38 -13.50 -17.99 -6.95
N LEU A 39 -14.81 -17.72 -7.05
CA LEU A 39 -15.37 -16.51 -7.63
C LEU A 39 -16.19 -15.78 -6.56
N GLY A 40 -16.07 -14.45 -6.51
CA GLY A 40 -16.79 -13.61 -5.56
C GLY A 40 -17.39 -12.39 -6.23
N CYS A 41 -18.34 -11.74 -5.56
CA CYS A 41 -18.93 -10.50 -6.03
C CYS A 41 -18.06 -9.31 -5.63
N ALA A 42 -17.59 -8.54 -6.60
CA ALA A 42 -16.94 -7.27 -6.34
C ALA A 42 -17.98 -6.20 -5.97
N PRO A 43 -17.62 -5.19 -5.15
CA PRO A 43 -18.53 -4.09 -4.85
C PRO A 43 -18.93 -3.35 -6.14
N SER A 44 -20.23 -3.10 -6.31
CA SER A 44 -20.78 -2.49 -7.52
C SER A 44 -20.60 -0.97 -7.62
N GLY A 45 -20.18 -0.30 -6.53
CA GLY A 45 -20.15 1.16 -6.44
C GLY A 45 -18.93 1.72 -5.71
N GLY A 46 -18.53 2.93 -6.10
CA GLY A 46 -17.38 3.65 -5.53
C GLY A 46 -17.40 3.82 -4.00
N PRO A 47 -18.53 4.23 -3.38
CA PRO A 47 -18.59 4.42 -1.93
C PRO A 47 -18.26 3.16 -1.12
N ALA A 48 -18.78 1.99 -1.54
CA ALA A 48 -18.50 0.72 -0.89
C ALA A 48 -17.01 0.36 -0.97
N ILE A 49 -16.38 0.58 -2.13
CA ILE A 49 -14.94 0.35 -2.33
C ILE A 49 -14.13 1.29 -1.42
N MET A 50 -14.50 2.56 -1.32
CA MET A 50 -13.78 3.52 -0.46
C MET A 50 -13.87 3.16 1.02
N ILE A 51 -15.03 2.71 1.50
CA ILE A 51 -15.21 2.23 2.87
C ILE A 51 -14.31 1.02 3.13
N GLN A 52 -14.25 0.07 2.18
CA GLN A 52 -13.37 -1.09 2.27
C GLN A 52 -11.88 -0.70 2.30
N GLN A 53 -11.46 0.20 1.40
CA GLN A 53 -10.09 0.72 1.36
C GLN A 53 -9.70 1.45 2.65
N LYS A 54 -10.63 2.22 3.24
CA LYS A 54 -10.42 2.88 4.52
C LYS A 54 -10.21 1.84 5.62
N ARG A 55 -11.08 0.82 5.70
CA ARG A 55 -10.96 -0.28 6.68
C ARG A 55 -9.60 -0.98 6.56
N TRP A 56 -9.17 -1.29 5.34
CA TRP A 56 -7.85 -1.89 5.10
C TRP A 56 -6.72 -0.98 5.57
N ALA A 57 -6.70 0.29 5.17
CA ALA A 57 -5.65 1.21 5.59
C ALA A 57 -5.59 1.39 7.11
N THR A 58 -6.73 1.49 7.79
CA THR A 58 -6.78 1.56 9.26
C THR A 58 -6.19 0.29 9.89
N GLY A 59 -6.69 -0.89 9.51
CA GLY A 59 -6.24 -2.16 10.12
C GLY A 59 -4.77 -2.46 9.86
N LEU A 60 -4.31 -2.20 8.64
CA LEU A 60 -2.92 -2.38 8.23
C LEU A 60 -1.96 -1.49 9.02
N PHE A 61 -2.34 -0.23 9.26
CA PHE A 61 -1.55 0.69 10.06
C PHE A 61 -1.53 0.30 11.54
N GLU A 62 -2.65 -0.18 12.10
CA GLU A 62 -2.72 -0.67 13.49
C GLU A 62 -1.70 -1.80 13.76
N ILE A 63 -1.49 -2.72 12.80
CA ILE A 63 -0.57 -3.86 12.96
C ILE A 63 0.87 -3.42 13.22
N ILE A 64 1.30 -2.26 12.71
CA ILE A 64 2.66 -1.73 12.92
C ILE A 64 2.92 -1.52 14.42
N PHE A 65 1.90 -1.10 15.17
CA PHE A 65 1.98 -0.78 16.59
C PHE A 65 1.70 -1.98 17.52
N PHE A 66 1.30 -3.12 16.97
CA PHE A 66 1.06 -4.31 17.77
C PHE A 66 2.37 -5.05 18.10
N SER A 67 2.32 -5.85 19.17
CA SER A 67 3.45 -6.67 19.62
C SER A 67 3.91 -7.71 18.58
N GLN A 68 3.11 -7.96 17.55
CA GLN A 68 3.39 -8.89 16.46
C GLN A 68 3.74 -8.15 15.16
N SER A 69 4.43 -7.00 15.23
CA SER A 69 4.84 -6.27 14.04
C SER A 69 5.84 -7.07 13.18
N PRO A 70 5.93 -6.81 11.85
CA PRO A 70 6.86 -7.54 10.98
C PRO A 70 8.32 -7.41 11.41
N ILE A 71 8.68 -6.25 11.98
CA ILE A 71 10.03 -5.97 12.48
C ILE A 71 10.34 -6.91 13.66
N ILE A 72 9.44 -7.00 14.65
CA ILE A 72 9.59 -7.91 15.79
C ILE A 72 9.64 -9.36 15.31
N GLY A 73 8.77 -9.75 14.38
CA GLY A 73 8.75 -11.09 13.80
C GLY A 73 10.04 -11.48 13.05
N THR A 74 10.79 -10.49 12.55
CA THR A 74 12.08 -10.70 11.87
C THR A 74 13.26 -10.71 12.83
N LEU A 75 13.26 -9.80 13.82
CA LEU A 75 14.35 -9.69 14.79
C LEU A 75 14.33 -10.79 15.85
N PHE A 76 13.14 -11.18 16.29
CA PHE A 76 12.94 -12.11 17.41
C PHE A 76 12.15 -13.36 17.02
N GLY A 77 11.70 -13.47 15.77
CA GLY A 77 10.96 -14.61 15.24
C GLY A 77 11.67 -15.30 14.08
N LYS A 78 10.90 -16.01 13.27
CA LYS A 78 11.37 -16.75 12.09
C LYS A 78 10.89 -16.12 10.76
N LEU A 79 10.42 -14.86 10.80
CA LEU A 79 9.99 -14.16 9.60
C LEU A 79 11.22 -13.78 8.76
N GLN A 80 11.19 -14.09 7.46
CA GLN A 80 12.29 -13.73 6.58
C GLN A 80 12.30 -12.23 6.29
N LEU A 81 13.49 -11.64 6.11
CA LEU A 81 13.62 -10.21 5.78
C LEU A 81 12.80 -9.79 4.55
N ARG A 82 12.76 -10.64 3.51
CA ARG A 82 11.93 -10.38 2.33
C ARG A 82 10.43 -10.34 2.65
N GLN A 83 9.95 -11.22 3.52
CA GLN A 83 8.56 -11.20 3.98
C GLN A 83 8.30 -9.95 4.80
N CYS A 84 9.22 -9.57 5.68
CA CYS A 84 9.14 -8.33 6.46
C CYS A 84 8.95 -7.10 5.56
N MET A 85 9.77 -6.96 4.53
CA MET A 85 9.64 -5.85 3.56
C MET A 85 8.29 -5.87 2.83
N ALA A 86 7.79 -7.05 2.46
CA ALA A 86 6.48 -7.17 1.83
C ALA A 86 5.33 -6.78 2.76
N TYR A 87 5.38 -7.20 4.03
CA TYR A 87 4.40 -6.79 5.04
C TYR A 87 4.45 -5.29 5.30
N LEU A 88 5.65 -4.72 5.49
CA LEU A 88 5.83 -3.28 5.69
C LEU A 88 5.32 -2.48 4.49
N TYR A 89 5.59 -2.92 3.26
CA TYR A 89 5.08 -2.27 2.05
C TYR A 89 3.55 -2.11 2.06
N ILE A 90 2.83 -3.16 2.47
CA ILE A 90 1.37 -3.13 2.56
C ILE A 90 0.90 -2.31 3.76
N GLN A 91 1.57 -2.47 4.92
CA GLN A 91 1.19 -1.79 6.15
C GLN A 91 1.39 -0.27 6.10
N LEU A 92 2.30 0.22 5.25
CA LEU A 92 2.61 1.63 5.11
C LEU A 92 1.68 2.41 4.15
N TRP A 93 0.61 1.80 3.62
CA TRP A 93 -0.34 2.48 2.72
C TRP A 93 -0.95 3.75 3.33
N ALA A 94 -1.34 3.67 4.60
CA ALA A 94 -1.94 4.78 5.31
C ALA A 94 -0.92 5.90 5.61
N LEU A 95 0.35 5.58 5.84
CA LEU A 95 1.38 6.59 6.02
C LEU A 95 1.73 7.28 4.69
N ARG A 96 1.75 6.51 3.60
CA ARG A 96 2.00 7.01 2.24
C ARG A 96 1.04 8.13 1.83
N SER A 97 -0.21 8.12 2.32
CA SER A 97 -1.21 9.13 1.95
C SER A 97 -0.84 10.55 2.36
N ILE A 98 -0.13 10.73 3.48
CA ILE A 98 0.29 12.07 3.93
C ILE A 98 1.22 12.69 2.90
N PHE A 99 2.27 11.95 2.52
CA PHE A 99 3.23 12.39 1.50
C PHE A 99 2.57 12.62 0.14
N GLU A 100 1.61 11.77 -0.22
CA GLU A 100 0.84 11.90 -1.45
C GLU A 100 0.05 13.20 -1.51
N VAL A 101 -0.66 13.56 -0.44
CA VAL A 101 -1.44 14.79 -0.37
C VAL A 101 -0.53 16.02 -0.39
N CYS A 102 0.57 16.00 0.38
CA CYS A 102 1.55 17.07 0.35
C CYS A 102 2.11 17.29 -1.06
N TYR A 103 2.46 16.21 -1.76
CA TYR A 103 2.95 16.28 -3.13
C TYR A 103 1.88 16.77 -4.12
N ALA A 104 0.63 16.37 -3.96
CA ALA A 104 -0.47 16.77 -4.83
C ALA A 104 -0.81 18.27 -4.73
N ILE A 105 -0.62 18.88 -3.56
CA ILE A 105 -0.86 20.32 -3.32
C ILE A 105 0.31 21.19 -3.82
N LEU A 106 1.52 20.63 -3.88
CA LEU A 106 2.75 21.36 -4.19
C LEU A 106 2.71 22.12 -5.54
N PRO A 107 2.20 21.55 -6.66
CA PRO A 107 2.07 22.30 -7.91
C PRO A 107 1.16 23.52 -7.79
N ALA A 108 0.04 23.41 -7.09
CA ALA A 108 -0.88 24.53 -6.89
C ALA A 108 -0.25 25.65 -6.06
N TYR A 109 0.48 25.28 -4.99
CA TYR A 109 1.24 26.23 -4.20
C TYR A 109 2.32 26.96 -5.01
N CYS A 110 3.07 26.23 -5.83
CA CYS A 110 4.09 26.79 -6.71
C CYS A 110 3.52 27.79 -7.73
N LEU A 111 2.35 27.48 -8.30
CA LEU A 111 1.65 28.40 -9.21
C LEU A 111 1.23 29.71 -8.51
N ILE A 112 0.71 29.64 -7.29
CA ILE A 112 0.27 30.82 -6.53
C ILE A 112 1.46 31.70 -6.11
N THR A 113 2.55 31.08 -5.69
CA THR A 113 3.74 31.78 -5.19
C THR A 113 4.75 32.14 -6.28
N ASN A 114 4.46 31.79 -7.53
CA ASN A 114 5.38 31.91 -8.66
C ASN A 114 6.76 31.29 -8.37
N SER A 115 6.75 30.15 -7.66
CA SER A 115 7.94 29.38 -7.31
C SER A 115 7.98 28.07 -8.10
N SER A 116 9.12 27.37 -8.08
CA SER A 116 9.25 26.04 -8.67
C SER A 116 9.91 25.10 -7.67
N PHE A 117 9.37 23.88 -7.57
CA PHE A 117 9.99 22.80 -6.78
C PHE A 117 10.84 21.85 -7.64
N LEU A 118 10.69 21.90 -8.98
CA LEU A 118 11.53 21.16 -9.92
C LEU A 118 12.57 22.07 -10.57
N PRO A 119 13.72 21.52 -10.99
CA PRO A 119 14.67 22.25 -11.81
C PRO A 119 14.04 22.74 -13.12
N LYS A 120 14.63 23.78 -13.71
CA LYS A 120 14.18 24.26 -15.02
C LYS A 120 14.50 23.22 -16.10
N ALA A 121 13.67 23.14 -17.14
CA ALA A 121 13.84 22.17 -18.22
C ALA A 121 15.21 22.25 -18.94
N ASN A 122 15.82 23.44 -18.96
CA ASN A 122 17.13 23.67 -19.58
C ASN A 122 18.31 23.37 -18.64
N GLU A 123 18.06 23.09 -17.37
CA GLU A 123 19.12 22.79 -16.41
C GLU A 123 19.47 21.29 -16.45
N PRO A 124 20.77 20.92 -16.46
CA PRO A 124 21.19 19.51 -16.45
C PRO A 124 20.64 18.71 -15.26
N SER A 125 20.33 19.38 -14.14
CA SER A 125 19.72 18.78 -12.95
C SER A 125 18.34 18.17 -13.20
N MET A 126 17.61 18.59 -14.24
CA MET A 126 16.30 18.03 -14.61
C MET A 126 16.38 16.56 -15.07
N VAL A 127 17.56 16.11 -15.51
CA VAL A 127 17.80 14.73 -15.95
C VAL A 127 17.50 13.73 -14.82
N ILE A 128 17.80 14.07 -13.57
CA ILE A 128 17.61 13.19 -12.42
C ILE A 128 16.12 12.87 -12.21
N PRO A 129 15.22 13.84 -11.94
CA PRO A 129 13.80 13.55 -11.74
C PRO A 129 13.14 12.98 -13.00
N ALA A 130 13.54 13.42 -14.20
CA ALA A 130 13.01 12.88 -15.46
C ALA A 130 13.37 11.39 -15.63
N SER A 131 14.62 11.00 -15.36
CA SER A 131 15.05 9.61 -15.47
C SER A 131 14.33 8.70 -14.47
N ILE A 132 14.16 9.13 -13.22
CA ILE A 132 13.40 8.38 -12.20
C ILE A 132 11.95 8.17 -12.65
N PHE A 133 11.30 9.24 -13.14
CA PHE A 133 9.92 9.16 -13.63
C PHE A 133 9.78 8.19 -14.80
N ILE A 134 10.67 8.28 -15.79
CA ILE A 134 10.64 7.41 -16.99
C ILE A 134 10.88 5.96 -16.60
N VAL A 135 11.96 5.67 -15.84
CA VAL A 135 12.32 4.31 -15.45
C VAL A 135 11.21 3.67 -14.62
N TYR A 136 10.63 4.39 -13.65
CA TYR A 136 9.53 3.88 -12.82
C TYR A 136 8.31 3.48 -13.65
N ASN A 137 7.87 4.35 -14.58
CA ASN A 137 6.69 4.09 -15.41
C ASN A 137 6.95 2.97 -16.42
N LEU A 138 8.13 2.93 -17.05
CA LEU A 138 8.50 1.87 -17.98
C LEU A 138 8.59 0.51 -17.28
N TYR A 139 9.21 0.47 -16.10
CA TYR A 139 9.28 -0.75 -15.30
C TYR A 139 7.87 -1.24 -14.93
N GLY A 140 7.03 -0.35 -14.40
CA GLY A 140 5.66 -0.71 -14.02
C GLY A 140 4.81 -1.18 -15.20
N LEU A 141 4.96 -0.56 -16.38
CA LEU A 141 4.29 -1.02 -17.59
C LEU A 141 4.82 -2.38 -18.04
N SER A 142 6.14 -2.61 -17.97
CA SER A 142 6.74 -3.88 -18.36
C SER A 142 6.24 -5.06 -17.53
N GLU A 143 5.96 -4.86 -16.24
CA GLU A 143 5.38 -5.88 -15.36
C GLU A 143 3.95 -6.26 -15.79
N TYR A 144 3.12 -5.29 -16.17
CA TYR A 144 1.77 -5.56 -16.67
C TYR A 144 1.79 -6.30 -18.01
N VAL A 145 2.70 -5.93 -18.90
CA VAL A 145 2.90 -6.65 -20.18
C VAL A 145 3.35 -8.08 -19.93
N ARG A 146 4.30 -8.32 -19.01
CA ARG A 146 4.74 -9.68 -18.63
C ARG A 146 3.61 -10.50 -18.00
N ALA A 147 2.70 -9.86 -17.28
CA ALA A 147 1.52 -10.49 -16.70
C ALA A 147 0.39 -10.72 -17.71
N ASN A 148 0.55 -10.37 -18.99
CA ASN A 148 -0.50 -10.38 -20.02
C ASN A 148 -1.74 -9.53 -19.64
N GLU A 149 -1.55 -8.49 -18.84
CA GLU A 149 -2.61 -7.56 -18.44
C GLU A 149 -2.72 -6.41 -19.46
N PRO A 150 -3.94 -5.91 -19.74
CA PRO A 150 -4.11 -4.82 -20.69
C PRO A 150 -3.50 -3.52 -20.14
N ILE A 151 -2.92 -2.70 -21.02
CA ILE A 151 -2.33 -1.39 -20.66
C ILE A 151 -3.36 -0.49 -19.96
N LYS A 152 -4.64 -0.61 -20.34
CA LYS A 152 -5.74 0.10 -19.68
C LYS A 152 -5.87 -0.28 -18.19
N ALA A 153 -5.62 -1.54 -17.81
CA ALA A 153 -5.61 -1.95 -16.41
C ALA A 153 -4.46 -1.29 -15.64
N TRP A 154 -3.27 -1.20 -16.23
CA TRP A 154 -2.14 -0.47 -15.64
C TRP A 154 -2.48 1.01 -15.39
N LEU A 155 -3.00 1.71 -16.39
CA LEU A 155 -3.42 3.12 -16.27
C LEU A 155 -4.49 3.30 -15.18
N ASN A 156 -5.49 2.42 -15.16
CA ASN A 156 -6.53 2.43 -14.14
C ASN A 156 -5.94 2.21 -12.74
N ASN A 157 -5.01 1.26 -12.60
CA ASN A 157 -4.35 1.00 -11.32
C ASN A 157 -3.56 2.23 -10.86
N GLN A 158 -2.74 2.85 -11.71
CA GLN A 158 -2.00 4.08 -11.36
C GLN A 158 -2.93 5.19 -10.84
N ARG A 159 -4.06 5.42 -11.54
CA ARG A 159 -5.07 6.40 -11.13
C ARG A 159 -5.69 6.04 -9.78
N MET A 160 -6.13 4.79 -9.62
CA MET A 160 -6.81 4.35 -8.39
C MET A 160 -5.89 4.36 -7.18
N TRP A 161 -4.59 4.07 -7.34
CA TRP A 161 -3.59 4.18 -6.27
C TRP A 161 -3.48 5.61 -5.73
N ARG A 162 -3.54 6.62 -6.60
CA ARG A 162 -3.53 8.04 -6.20
C ARG A 162 -4.85 8.44 -5.54
N VAL A 163 -5.99 8.04 -6.13
CA VAL A 163 -7.32 8.32 -5.56
C VAL A 163 -7.46 7.72 -4.16
N ASN A 164 -7.14 6.43 -3.98
CA ASN A 164 -7.22 5.76 -2.68
C ASN A 164 -6.32 6.42 -1.63
N ALA A 165 -5.09 6.77 -2.02
CA ALA A 165 -4.15 7.44 -1.13
C ALA A 165 -4.66 8.80 -0.65
N MET A 166 -5.12 9.67 -1.56
CA MET A 166 -5.60 11.01 -1.20
C MET A 166 -6.98 11.00 -0.52
N THR A 167 -7.67 9.87 -0.48
CA THR A 167 -9.02 9.75 0.11
C THR A 167 -9.04 8.70 1.23
N ALA A 168 -9.41 7.46 0.92
CA ALA A 168 -9.67 6.41 1.89
C ALA A 168 -8.50 6.14 2.84
N TRP A 169 -7.25 6.16 2.35
CA TRP A 169 -6.08 5.90 3.19
C TRP A 169 -5.75 7.07 4.11
N LEU A 170 -5.93 8.30 3.65
CA LEU A 170 -5.81 9.51 4.47
C LEU A 170 -6.82 9.50 5.63
N PHE A 171 -8.07 9.16 5.37
CA PHE A 171 -9.06 9.00 6.45
C PHE A 171 -8.79 7.76 7.31
N GLY A 172 -8.15 6.73 6.72
CA GLY A 172 -7.76 5.51 7.39
C GLY A 172 -6.71 5.75 8.48
N ILE A 173 -5.65 6.53 8.18
CA ILE A 173 -4.63 6.89 9.17
C ILE A 173 -5.19 7.76 10.29
N LEU A 174 -6.02 8.75 9.97
CA LEU A 174 -6.67 9.60 10.98
C LEU A 174 -7.52 8.77 11.95
N SER A 175 -8.28 7.81 11.41
CA SER A 175 -9.13 6.92 12.22
C SER A 175 -8.31 5.95 13.09
N ALA A 176 -7.15 5.51 12.59
CA ALA A 176 -6.24 4.66 13.37
C ALA A 176 -5.59 5.46 14.51
N THR A 177 -5.12 6.68 14.24
CA THR A 177 -4.49 7.52 15.27
C THR A 177 -5.40 7.79 16.44
N THR A 178 -6.69 8.08 16.22
CA THR A 178 -7.68 8.31 17.29
C THR A 178 -7.98 7.08 18.14
N LYS A 179 -7.61 5.89 17.68
CA LYS A 179 -7.87 4.62 18.36
C LYS A 179 -6.62 4.08 19.07
N ILE A 180 -5.44 4.52 18.65
CA ILE A 180 -4.14 4.13 19.21
C ILE A 180 -3.72 5.09 20.34
N THR A 181 -4.17 6.35 20.31
CA THR A 181 -4.11 7.30 21.43
C THR A 181 -5.24 7.05 22.42
#